data_AF-A0A7V8QLZ5-F1
#
_entry.id   AF-A0A7V8QLZ5-F1
#
_cell.length_a   1.000
_cell.length_b   1.000
_cell.length_c   1.000
_cell.angle_alpha   90.00
_cell.angle_beta   90.00
_cell.angle_gamma   90.00
#
_symmetry.space_group_name_H-M   'P 1'
#
loop_
_entity.id
_entity.type
_entity.pdbx_description
1 polymer ?
#
loop_
_entity_poly.entity_id
_entity_poly.type
_entity_poly.pdbx_seq_one_letter_code
_entity_poly.pdbx_strand_id
1 'polypeptide(L)'
;MRSILLGFAAGVVLLHQLPALPAGAFFAAAGLFGLALATIGRLRPWLGLPAGVLLGLAFAGWSAGAALAHRLPAELEGETLHVEGRITGLPRSEGYRSVFVFRPQRFPGAKLPHPPRHLRLSWYDPPPGLRAGQHWTFEVRLKRPRGLMNPGAFDYERWLFTQRIDAVGYVREAGTMRPGAPGVDRFRQSLGER
;
A
#
# COMPACT_ATOMS: atom_id res chain seq x y z
N MET A 1 14.07 29.45 10.57
CA MET A 1 14.32 28.00 10.35
C MET A 1 13.60 27.12 11.37
N ARG A 2 13.83 27.28 12.68
CA ARG A 2 13.17 26.46 13.72
C ARG A 2 11.63 26.50 13.68
N SER A 3 11.03 27.68 13.48
CA SER A 3 9.56 27.84 13.40
C SER A 3 8.92 27.12 12.21
N ILE A 4 9.61 27.07 11.07
CA ILE A 4 9.15 26.36 9.87
C ILE A 4 9.15 24.85 10.11
N LEU A 5 10.19 24.31 10.76
CA LEU A 5 10.28 22.88 11.08
C LEU A 5 9.18 22.46 12.08
N LEU A 6 8.92 23.27 13.11
CA LEU A 6 7.84 23.04 14.06
C LEU A 6 6.47 23.09 13.38
N GLY A 7 6.24 24.11 12.54
CA GLY A 7 5.03 24.22 11.73
C GLY A 7 4.86 23.01 10.81
N PHE A 8 5.92 22.57 10.14
CA PHE A 8 5.90 21.41 9.27
C PHE A 8 5.47 20.14 10.00
N ALA A 9 6.08 19.85 11.15
CA ALA A 9 5.69 18.72 11.99
C ALA A 9 4.22 18.80 12.41
N ALA A 10 3.75 19.99 12.82
CA ALA A 10 2.35 20.21 13.17
C ALA A 10 1.40 19.97 11.99
N GLY A 11 1.75 20.42 10.78
CA GLY A 11 0.99 20.17 9.56
C GLY A 11 0.85 18.68 9.21
N VAL A 12 1.93 17.91 9.39
CA VAL A 12 1.89 16.44 9.20
C VAL A 12 0.96 15.77 10.20
N VAL A 13 1.02 16.16 11.49
CA VAL A 13 0.14 15.62 12.53
C VAL A 13 -1.32 16.00 12.29
N LEU A 14 -1.59 17.24 11.86
CA LEU A 14 -2.95 17.72 11.58
C LEU A 14 -3.63 16.90 10.49
N LEU A 15 -2.90 16.47 9.45
CA LEU A 15 -3.45 15.61 8.42
C LEU A 15 -3.99 14.28 8.98
N HIS A 16 -3.29 13.69 9.95
CA HIS A 16 -3.69 12.40 10.54
C HIS A 16 -4.97 12.50 11.39
N GLN A 17 -5.37 13.71 11.77
CA GLN A 17 -6.62 13.96 12.49
C GLN A 17 -7.82 14.11 11.55
N LEU A 18 -7.60 14.17 10.22
CA LEU A 18 -8.69 14.28 9.25
C LEU A 18 -9.32 12.91 9.02
N PRO A 19 -10.66 12.80 9.10
CA PRO A 19 -11.38 11.53 8.88
C PRO A 19 -11.34 11.07 7.41
N ALA A 20 -11.09 12.00 6.48
CA ALA A 20 -10.97 11.74 5.05
C ALA A 20 -9.95 12.69 4.44
N LEU A 21 -9.25 12.22 3.39
CA LEU A 21 -8.34 13.08 2.64
C LEU A 21 -9.13 14.05 1.74
N PRO A 22 -8.89 15.38 1.85
CA PRO A 22 -9.34 16.35 0.87
C PRO A 22 -8.82 16.06 -0.54
N ALA A 23 -9.44 16.68 -1.55
CA ALA A 23 -9.01 16.56 -2.94
C ALA A 23 -7.55 16.99 -3.14
N GLY A 24 -6.83 16.35 -4.08
CA GLY A 24 -5.42 16.64 -4.35
C GLY A 24 -5.11 18.12 -4.63
N ALA A 25 -6.06 18.85 -5.23
CA ALA A 25 -5.94 20.28 -5.49
C ALA A 25 -5.78 21.12 -4.21
N PHE A 26 -6.39 20.71 -3.10
CA PHE A 26 -6.25 21.37 -1.80
C PHE A 26 -4.80 21.35 -1.33
N PHE A 27 -4.13 20.19 -1.45
CA PHE A 27 -2.74 20.04 -1.04
C PHE A 27 -1.78 20.80 -1.96
N ALA A 28 -2.06 20.85 -3.27
CA ALA A 28 -1.29 21.66 -4.21
C ALA A 28 -1.39 23.16 -3.88
N ALA A 29 -2.61 23.65 -3.62
CA ALA A 29 -2.84 25.03 -3.21
C ALA A 29 -2.16 25.36 -1.87
N ALA A 30 -2.25 24.46 -0.87
CA ALA A 30 -1.57 24.61 0.40
C ALA A 30 -0.04 24.68 0.22
N GLY A 31 0.54 23.83 -0.65
CA GLY A 31 1.96 23.85 -0.94
C GLY A 31 2.43 25.16 -1.58
N LEU A 32 1.69 25.66 -2.58
CA LEU A 32 1.97 26.94 -3.24
C LEU A 32 1.87 28.11 -2.25
N PHE A 33 0.81 28.15 -1.45
CA PHE A 33 0.62 29.21 -0.45
C PHE A 33 1.66 29.14 0.67
N GLY A 34 2.00 27.94 1.12
CA GLY A 34 3.08 27.71 2.09
C GLY A 34 4.44 28.18 1.57
N LEU A 35 4.74 27.93 0.29
CA LEU A 35 5.98 28.40 -0.34
C LEU A 35 6.01 29.94 -0.44
N ALA A 36 4.89 30.57 -0.83
CA ALA A 36 4.76 32.02 -0.87
C ALA A 36 4.92 32.65 0.52
N LEU A 37 4.35 32.05 1.57
CA LEU A 37 4.54 32.52 2.94
C LEU A 37 5.97 32.30 3.44
N ALA A 38 6.65 31.23 3.02
CA ALA A 38 8.05 30.99 3.37
C ALA A 38 8.99 32.01 2.72
N THR A 39 8.72 32.46 1.49
CA THR A 39 9.52 33.49 0.81
C THR A 39 9.32 34.87 1.44
N ILE A 40 8.06 35.26 1.69
CA ILE A 40 7.72 36.51 2.41
C ILE A 40 8.24 36.46 3.85
N GLY A 41 8.18 35.28 4.48
CA GLY A 41 8.64 35.03 5.85
C GLY A 41 10.14 35.21 6.07
N ARG A 42 10.95 35.28 5.00
CA ARG A 42 12.36 35.72 5.09
C ARG A 42 12.48 37.14 5.63
N LEU A 43 11.49 37.99 5.36
CA LEU A 43 11.42 39.38 5.84
C LEU A 43 10.57 39.50 7.12
N ARG A 44 9.73 38.49 7.41
CA ARG A 44 8.74 38.50 8.51
C ARG A 44 8.71 37.14 9.22
N PRO A 45 9.53 36.93 10.28
CA PRO A 45 9.76 35.59 10.85
C PRO A 45 8.53 34.93 11.49
N TRP A 46 7.53 35.70 11.90
CA TRP A 46 6.24 35.22 12.42
C TRP A 46 5.44 34.39 11.40
N LEU A 47 5.66 34.60 10.09
CA LEU A 47 5.03 33.82 9.02
C LEU A 47 5.66 32.43 8.85
N GLY A 48 6.79 32.14 9.49
CA GLY A 48 7.46 30.85 9.35
C GLY A 48 6.64 29.67 9.87
N LEU A 49 5.87 29.85 10.93
CA LEU A 49 5.04 28.80 11.52
C LEU A 49 3.85 28.40 10.60
N PRO A 50 2.98 29.32 10.12
CA PRO A 50 1.92 28.98 9.18
C PRO A 50 2.46 28.46 7.84
N ALA A 51 3.59 29.00 7.34
CA ALA A 51 4.25 28.48 6.15
C ALA A 51 4.66 27.01 6.34
N GLY A 52 5.26 26.68 7.48
CA GLY A 52 5.60 25.30 7.86
C GLY A 52 4.38 24.38 7.86
N VAL A 53 3.28 24.79 8.51
CA VAL A 53 2.03 23.99 8.59
C VAL A 53 1.50 23.64 7.22
N LEU A 54 1.43 24.62 6.32
CA LEU A 54 0.92 24.43 4.96
C LEU A 54 1.82 23.51 4.13
N LEU A 55 3.14 23.67 4.23
CA LEU A 55 4.11 22.79 3.57
C LEU A 55 4.04 21.36 4.13
N GLY A 56 3.86 21.21 5.43
CA GLY A 56 3.66 19.91 6.09
C GLY A 56 2.39 19.21 5.64
N LEU A 57 1.26 19.94 5.59
CA LEU A 57 0.00 19.42 5.06
C LEU A 57 0.12 19.02 3.59
N ALA A 58 0.73 19.85 2.75
CA ALA A 58 0.92 19.56 1.33
C ALA A 58 1.78 18.31 1.11
N PHE A 59 2.90 18.22 1.83
CA PHE A 59 3.80 17.06 1.76
C PHE A 59 3.10 15.78 2.23
N ALA A 60 2.46 15.81 3.40
CA ALA A 60 1.78 14.65 3.95
C ALA A 60 0.59 14.22 3.07
N GLY A 61 -0.17 15.18 2.54
CA GLY A 61 -1.29 14.90 1.64
C GLY A 61 -0.85 14.30 0.31
N TRP A 62 0.22 14.82 -0.29
CA TRP A 62 0.84 14.24 -1.47
C TRP A 62 1.36 12.82 -1.21
N SER A 63 2.10 12.64 -0.10
CA SER A 63 2.64 11.32 0.29
C SER A 63 1.53 10.30 0.54
N ALA A 64 0.46 10.69 1.23
CA ALA A 64 -0.69 9.83 1.48
C ALA A 64 -1.45 9.52 0.18
N GLY A 65 -1.64 10.51 -0.70
CA GLY A 65 -2.24 10.31 -2.02
C GLY A 65 -1.42 9.33 -2.88
N ALA A 66 -0.09 9.48 -2.91
CA ALA A 66 0.80 8.56 -3.62
C ALA A 66 0.75 7.12 -3.04
N ALA A 67 0.63 6.99 -1.72
CA ALA A 67 0.48 5.68 -1.09
C ALA A 67 -0.88 5.03 -1.39
N LEU A 68 -1.96 5.84 -1.42
CA LEU A 68 -3.32 5.40 -1.69
C LEU A 68 -3.60 5.13 -3.16
N ALA A 69 -2.84 5.73 -4.08
CA ALA A 69 -3.02 5.57 -5.53
C ALA A 69 -2.95 4.10 -5.98
N HIS A 70 -2.17 3.26 -5.29
CA HIS A 70 -2.05 1.83 -5.59
C HIS A 70 -3.12 0.95 -4.93
N ARG A 71 -4.02 1.51 -4.09
CA ARG A 71 -5.12 0.74 -3.51
C ARG A 71 -6.05 0.26 -4.62
N LEU A 72 -6.65 -0.91 -4.40
CA LEU A 72 -7.66 -1.45 -5.30
C LEU A 72 -8.81 -0.43 -5.49
N PRO A 73 -9.17 -0.07 -6.74
CA PRO A 73 -10.33 0.76 -7.01
C PRO A 73 -11.61 0.16 -6.42
N ALA A 74 -12.53 1.01 -5.98
CA ALA A 74 -13.74 0.58 -5.28
C ALA A 74 -14.64 -0.27 -6.19
N GLU A 75 -14.59 -0.02 -7.50
CA GLU A 75 -15.40 -0.65 -8.54
C GLU A 75 -14.97 -2.09 -8.82
N LEU A 76 -13.73 -2.46 -8.45
CA LEU A 76 -13.19 -3.81 -8.63
C LEU A 76 -13.16 -4.60 -7.31
N GLU A 77 -13.62 -3.99 -6.21
CA GLU A 77 -13.72 -4.70 -4.95
C GLU A 77 -14.81 -5.77 -5.04
N GLY A 78 -14.42 -7.02 -4.78
CA GLY A 78 -15.30 -8.16 -4.94
C GLY A 78 -15.43 -8.63 -6.39
N GLU A 79 -14.83 -8.00 -7.38
CA GLU A 79 -14.82 -8.58 -8.73
C GLU A 79 -13.79 -9.71 -8.84
N THR A 80 -14.04 -10.67 -9.74
CA THR A 80 -13.06 -11.69 -10.10
C THR A 80 -12.10 -11.08 -11.11
N LEU A 81 -10.83 -10.97 -10.74
CA LEU A 81 -9.79 -10.40 -11.58
C LEU A 81 -8.77 -11.48 -11.97
N HIS A 82 -8.32 -11.44 -13.22
CA HIS A 82 -7.16 -12.21 -13.65
C HIS A 82 -5.89 -11.44 -13.32
N VAL A 83 -4.94 -12.11 -12.71
CA VAL A 83 -3.67 -11.52 -12.30
C VAL A 83 -2.52 -12.46 -12.64
N GLU A 84 -1.51 -11.92 -13.30
CA GLU A 84 -0.25 -12.62 -13.57
C GLU A 84 0.85 -11.96 -12.77
N GLY A 85 1.72 -12.76 -12.19
CA GLY A 85 2.79 -12.24 -11.34
C GLY A 85 3.55 -13.34 -10.64
N ARG A 86 4.16 -13.01 -9.51
CA ARG A 86 4.99 -13.94 -8.75
C ARG A 86 4.70 -13.93 -7.26
N ILE A 87 4.89 -15.07 -6.61
CA ILE A 87 4.86 -15.19 -5.16
C ILE A 87 6.15 -14.57 -4.59
N THR A 88 6.01 -13.64 -3.66
CA THR A 88 7.11 -13.03 -2.91
C THR A 88 6.97 -13.32 -1.42
N GLY A 89 8.09 -13.49 -0.73
CA GLY A 89 8.06 -14.00 0.65
C GLY A 89 7.61 -15.46 0.74
N LEU A 90 7.65 -16.00 1.96
CA LEU A 90 7.41 -17.41 2.23
C LEU A 90 5.90 -17.69 2.34
N PRO A 91 5.34 -18.62 1.54
CA PRO A 91 4.00 -19.11 1.78
C PRO A 91 3.90 -19.71 3.19
N ARG A 92 2.89 -19.30 3.94
CA ARG A 92 2.58 -19.87 5.26
C ARG A 92 1.38 -20.80 5.10
N SER A 93 1.57 -22.08 5.37
CA SER A 93 0.47 -23.04 5.46
C SER A 93 -0.20 -22.96 6.83
N GLU A 94 -1.51 -22.78 6.82
CA GLU A 94 -2.41 -22.72 7.98
C GLU A 94 -3.51 -23.78 7.75
N GLY A 95 -3.17 -25.06 7.98
CA GLY A 95 -4.06 -26.19 7.71
C GLY A 95 -4.36 -26.34 6.22
N TYR A 96 -5.64 -26.20 5.85
CA TYR A 96 -6.14 -26.31 4.47
C TYR A 96 -5.98 -25.01 3.64
N ARG A 97 -5.37 -23.97 4.21
CA ARG A 97 -5.17 -22.68 3.55
C ARG A 97 -3.69 -22.31 3.54
N SER A 98 -3.20 -21.79 2.43
CA SER A 98 -1.91 -21.11 2.37
C SER A 98 -2.08 -19.61 2.18
N VAL A 99 -1.37 -18.82 2.97
CA VAL A 99 -1.33 -17.36 2.86
C VAL A 99 0.04 -16.92 2.38
N PHE A 100 0.07 -16.09 1.34
CA PHE A 100 1.31 -15.60 0.73
C PHE A 100 1.15 -14.18 0.20
N VAL A 101 2.28 -13.52 -0.04
CA VAL A 101 2.30 -12.24 -0.72
C VAL A 101 2.56 -12.49 -2.20
N PHE A 102 1.80 -11.84 -3.05
CA PHE A 102 1.89 -11.95 -4.50
C PHE A 102 2.16 -10.58 -5.08
N ARG A 103 3.22 -10.48 -5.89
CA ARG A 103 3.55 -9.27 -6.64
C ARG A 103 2.99 -9.42 -8.05
N PRO A 104 1.88 -8.74 -8.38
CA PRO A 104 1.33 -8.75 -9.73
C PRO A 104 2.28 -8.01 -10.69
N GLN A 105 2.29 -8.48 -11.92
CA GLN A 105 3.01 -7.91 -13.06
C GLN A 105 2.03 -7.46 -14.15
N ARG A 106 0.92 -8.20 -14.33
CA ARG A 106 -0.14 -7.87 -15.28
C ARG A 106 -1.52 -8.17 -14.68
N PHE A 107 -2.51 -7.39 -15.13
CA PHE A 107 -3.92 -7.61 -14.85
C PHE A 107 -4.66 -7.75 -16.18
N PRO A 108 -4.65 -8.94 -16.81
CA PRO A 108 -5.38 -9.16 -18.06
C PRO A 108 -6.85 -8.77 -17.92
N GLY A 109 -7.36 -7.99 -18.86
CA GLY A 109 -8.77 -7.55 -18.87
C GLY A 109 -9.12 -6.36 -17.96
N ALA A 110 -8.21 -5.90 -17.10
CA ALA A 110 -8.44 -4.73 -16.25
C ALA A 110 -7.44 -3.60 -16.53
N LYS A 111 -7.96 -2.42 -16.89
CA LYS A 111 -7.15 -1.21 -17.03
C LYS A 111 -7.05 -0.48 -15.69
N LEU A 112 -5.94 -0.72 -15.00
CA LEU A 112 -5.60 -0.07 -13.74
C LEU A 112 -4.55 1.01 -13.99
N PRO A 113 -4.86 2.32 -13.82
CA PRO A 113 -3.87 3.39 -13.96
C PRO A 113 -2.68 3.21 -12.99
N HIS A 114 -2.98 2.72 -11.79
CA HIS A 114 -2.01 2.42 -10.75
C HIS A 114 -2.31 1.02 -10.19
N PRO A 115 -1.74 -0.05 -10.76
CA PRO A 115 -2.01 -1.39 -10.26
C PRO A 115 -1.47 -1.58 -8.83
N PRO A 116 -2.14 -2.40 -8.00
CA PRO A 116 -1.60 -2.85 -6.71
C PRO A 116 -0.20 -3.46 -6.89
N ARG A 117 0.72 -3.21 -5.96
CA ARG A 117 2.11 -3.71 -6.04
C ARG A 117 2.32 -4.99 -5.25
N HIS A 118 1.58 -5.15 -4.15
CA HIS A 118 1.56 -6.39 -3.38
C HIS A 118 0.13 -6.75 -2.98
N LEU A 119 -0.22 -8.00 -3.23
CA LEU A 119 -1.49 -8.62 -2.88
C LEU A 119 -1.21 -9.66 -1.78
N ARG A 120 -1.94 -9.61 -0.66
CA ARG A 120 -1.92 -10.72 0.31
C ARG A 120 -3.04 -11.68 -0.07
N LEU A 121 -2.66 -12.81 -0.65
CA LEU A 121 -3.59 -13.80 -1.16
C LEU A 121 -3.67 -15.01 -0.25
N SER A 122 -4.83 -15.63 -0.29
CA SER A 122 -5.17 -16.83 0.45
C SER A 122 -5.64 -17.88 -0.52
N TRP A 123 -5.08 -19.07 -0.46
CA TRP A 123 -5.45 -20.16 -1.34
C TRP A 123 -5.86 -21.35 -0.50
N TYR A 124 -7.13 -21.75 -0.62
CA TYR A 124 -7.69 -22.94 0.00
C TYR A 124 -7.37 -24.16 -0.85
N ASP A 125 -6.95 -25.25 -0.20
CA ASP A 125 -6.50 -26.50 -0.81
C ASP A 125 -5.50 -26.29 -1.96
N PRO A 126 -4.40 -25.55 -1.72
CA PRO A 126 -3.41 -25.27 -2.76
C PRO A 126 -2.69 -26.56 -3.15
N PRO A 127 -2.23 -26.66 -4.41
CA PRO A 127 -1.42 -27.80 -4.84
C PRO A 127 -0.12 -27.88 -4.02
N PRO A 128 0.43 -29.09 -3.83
CA PRO A 128 1.70 -29.25 -3.15
C PRO A 128 2.82 -28.51 -3.92
N GLY A 129 3.77 -27.95 -3.17
CA GLY A 129 4.92 -27.28 -3.78
C GLY A 129 4.70 -25.81 -4.13
N LEU A 130 3.72 -25.12 -3.51
CA LEU A 130 3.63 -23.66 -3.52
C LEU A 130 4.89 -23.05 -2.91
N ARG A 131 5.65 -22.27 -3.68
CA ARG A 131 6.98 -21.76 -3.28
C ARG A 131 7.19 -20.31 -3.64
N ALA A 132 8.04 -19.65 -2.86
CA ALA A 132 8.50 -18.30 -3.16
C ALA A 132 9.20 -18.25 -4.54
N GLY A 133 8.96 -17.16 -5.28
CA GLY A 133 9.53 -16.90 -6.59
C GLY A 133 8.77 -17.52 -7.77
N GLN A 134 7.84 -18.45 -7.55
CA GLN A 134 7.02 -19.01 -8.63
C GLN A 134 6.19 -17.94 -9.31
N HIS A 135 6.10 -18.03 -10.64
CA HIS A 135 5.19 -17.19 -11.42
C HIS A 135 3.88 -17.95 -11.63
N TRP A 136 2.77 -17.24 -11.43
CA TRP A 136 1.44 -17.80 -11.51
C TRP A 136 0.50 -16.85 -12.24
N THR A 137 -0.45 -17.44 -12.96
CA THR A 137 -1.69 -16.78 -13.38
C THR A 137 -2.80 -17.23 -12.43
N PHE A 138 -3.44 -16.29 -11.77
CA PHE A 138 -4.54 -16.55 -10.85
C PHE A 138 -5.81 -15.82 -11.27
N GLU A 139 -6.95 -16.44 -10.99
CA GLU A 139 -8.21 -15.73 -10.80
C GLU A 139 -8.37 -15.43 -9.32
N VAL A 140 -8.50 -14.16 -8.97
CA VAL A 140 -8.56 -13.70 -7.58
C VAL A 140 -9.79 -12.84 -7.36
N ARG A 141 -10.39 -12.97 -6.18
CA ARG A 141 -11.37 -12.00 -5.70
C ARG A 141 -10.69 -11.12 -4.66
N LEU A 142 -10.51 -9.84 -5.00
CA LEU A 142 -9.78 -8.89 -4.17
C LEU A 142 -10.73 -8.01 -3.36
N LYS A 143 -10.25 -7.59 -2.19
CA LYS A 143 -10.87 -6.63 -1.30
C LYS A 143 -9.88 -5.55 -0.96
N ARG A 144 -10.40 -4.35 -0.67
CA ARG A 144 -9.56 -3.28 -0.14
C ARG A 144 -9.03 -3.69 1.23
N PRO A 145 -7.81 -3.29 1.60
CA PRO A 145 -7.28 -3.52 2.94
C PRO A 145 -8.04 -2.58 3.89
N ARG A 146 -9.19 -3.05 4.38
CA ARG A 146 -10.00 -2.39 5.40
C ARG A 146 -9.91 -3.21 6.69
N GLY A 147 -9.52 -2.58 7.77
CA GLY A 147 -9.62 -3.12 9.11
C GLY A 147 -10.86 -2.53 9.79
N LEU A 148 -11.60 -3.35 10.53
CA LEU A 148 -12.46 -2.80 11.56
C LEU A 148 -11.52 -2.17 12.60
N MET A 149 -11.58 -0.84 12.77
CA MET A 149 -10.93 -0.17 13.89
C MET A 149 -11.56 -0.72 15.17
N ASN A 150 -10.86 -1.65 15.82
CA ASN A 150 -11.32 -2.27 17.06
C ASN A 150 -10.41 -1.79 18.20
N PRO A 151 -10.87 -0.85 19.04
CA PRO A 151 -10.06 -0.30 20.14
C PRO A 151 -9.58 -1.43 21.07
N GLY A 152 -8.26 -1.56 21.27
CA GLY A 152 -7.65 -2.58 22.11
C GLY A 152 -7.27 -3.89 21.40
N ALA A 153 -7.57 -4.03 20.10
CA ALA A 153 -7.13 -5.16 19.29
C ALA A 153 -5.98 -4.77 18.35
N PHE A 154 -5.33 -5.78 17.76
CA PHE A 154 -4.29 -5.58 16.75
C PHE A 154 -4.83 -4.82 15.54
N ASP A 155 -4.21 -3.70 15.21
CA ASP A 155 -4.57 -2.89 14.03
C ASP A 155 -4.05 -3.55 12.74
N TYR A 156 -4.88 -4.42 12.20
CA TYR A 156 -4.56 -5.19 10.99
C TYR A 156 -4.41 -4.30 9.75
N GLU A 157 -5.18 -3.22 9.63
CA GLU A 157 -5.07 -2.31 8.47
C GLU A 157 -3.74 -1.57 8.50
N ARG A 158 -3.35 -1.03 9.66
CA ARG A 158 -2.05 -0.39 9.84
C ARG A 158 -0.92 -1.36 9.58
N TRP A 159 -1.03 -2.61 10.05
CA TRP A 159 -0.03 -3.63 9.74
C TRP A 159 0.08 -3.88 8.24
N LEU A 160 -1.03 -4.09 7.52
CA LEU A 160 -1.02 -4.26 6.05
C LEU A 160 -0.37 -3.06 5.34
N PHE A 161 -0.67 -1.85 5.79
CA PHE A 161 -0.09 -0.62 5.25
C PHE A 161 1.43 -0.59 5.45
N THR A 162 1.94 -0.93 6.64
CA THR A 162 3.39 -0.99 6.89
C THR A 162 4.09 -2.05 6.03
N GLN A 163 3.40 -3.14 5.71
CA GLN A 163 3.90 -4.19 4.82
C GLN A 163 3.75 -3.85 3.32
N ARG A 164 3.26 -2.65 2.98
CA ARG A 164 2.95 -2.21 1.61
C ARG A 164 2.03 -3.19 0.87
N ILE A 165 1.08 -3.79 1.59
CA ILE A 165 0.02 -4.61 1.00
C ILE A 165 -1.10 -3.69 0.54
N ASP A 166 -1.29 -3.62 -0.77
CA ASP A 166 -2.21 -2.69 -1.40
C ASP A 166 -3.63 -3.30 -1.56
N ALA A 167 -3.75 -4.64 -1.53
CA ALA A 167 -5.02 -5.36 -1.46
C ALA A 167 -4.90 -6.74 -0.82
N VAL A 168 -6.02 -7.25 -0.30
CA VAL A 168 -6.13 -8.60 0.28
C VAL A 168 -7.15 -9.41 -0.49
N GLY A 169 -7.02 -10.73 -0.54
CA GLY A 169 -8.00 -11.53 -1.27
C GLY A 169 -7.74 -13.03 -1.17
N TYR A 170 -8.44 -13.76 -2.02
CA TYR A 170 -8.25 -15.21 -2.14
C TYR A 170 -8.22 -15.65 -3.60
N VAL A 171 -7.50 -16.73 -3.84
CA VAL A 171 -7.42 -17.42 -5.13
C VAL A 171 -8.73 -18.19 -5.32
N ARG A 172 -9.40 -17.94 -6.43
CA ARG A 172 -10.57 -18.68 -6.90
C ARG A 172 -10.13 -19.88 -7.73
N GLU A 173 -9.31 -19.60 -8.73
CA GLU A 173 -8.77 -20.59 -9.65
C GLU A 173 -7.31 -20.26 -9.97
N ALA A 174 -6.54 -21.29 -10.27
CA ALA A 174 -5.15 -21.16 -10.66
C ALA A 174 -4.97 -21.69 -12.07
N GLY A 175 -4.38 -20.85 -12.92
CA GLY A 175 -3.96 -21.22 -14.26
C GLY A 175 -2.51 -21.70 -14.28
N THR A 176 -1.76 -21.20 -15.24
CA THR A 176 -0.39 -21.65 -15.51
C THR A 176 0.59 -21.30 -14.37
N MET A 177 1.36 -22.30 -13.95
CA MET A 177 2.53 -22.12 -13.07
C MET A 177 3.82 -22.16 -13.90
N ARG A 178 4.74 -21.24 -13.61
CA ARG A 178 6.11 -21.30 -14.10
C ARG A 178 7.10 -21.25 -12.93
N PRO A 179 8.13 -22.11 -12.93
CA PRO A 179 9.11 -22.11 -11.86
C PRO A 179 9.81 -20.76 -11.76
N GLY A 180 10.05 -20.32 -10.52
CA GLY A 180 10.79 -19.10 -10.24
C GLY A 180 12.29 -19.28 -10.42
N ALA A 181 12.99 -18.25 -10.88
CA ALA A 181 14.45 -18.20 -10.80
C ALA A 181 14.91 -18.30 -9.33
N PRO A 182 16.12 -18.85 -9.06
CA PRO A 182 16.73 -18.77 -7.74
C PRO A 182 16.80 -17.32 -7.26
N GLY A 183 16.50 -17.08 -5.98
CA GLY A 183 16.50 -15.74 -5.41
C GLY A 183 16.50 -15.79 -3.89
N VAL A 184 16.70 -14.64 -3.25
CA VAL A 184 16.85 -14.53 -1.78
C VAL A 184 15.68 -15.18 -1.03
N ASP A 185 14.44 -14.97 -1.49
CA ASP A 185 13.27 -15.56 -0.84
C ASP A 185 13.24 -17.09 -0.98
N ARG A 186 13.65 -17.63 -2.14
CA ARG A 186 13.76 -19.08 -2.36
C ARG A 186 14.90 -19.69 -1.52
N PHE A 187 16.02 -18.98 -1.39
CA PHE A 187 17.13 -19.38 -0.53
C PHE A 187 16.70 -19.41 0.94
N ARG A 188 16.02 -18.35 1.41
CA ARG A 188 15.43 -18.30 2.76
C ARG A 188 14.45 -19.46 3.01
N GLN A 189 13.62 -19.82 2.02
CA GLN A 189 12.71 -20.96 2.16
C GLN A 189 13.47 -22.27 2.37
N SER A 190 14.52 -22.51 1.58
CA SER A 190 15.31 -23.74 1.69
C SER A 190 16.04 -23.90 3.03
N LEU A 191 16.32 -22.81 3.74
CA LEU A 191 16.90 -22.86 5.08
C LEU A 191 15.88 -23.25 6.15
N GLY A 192 14.60 -22.92 5.97
CA GLY A 192 13.53 -23.27 6.91
C GLY A 192 12.96 -24.68 6.72
N GLU A 193 13.27 -25.34 5.60
CA GLU A 193 12.86 -26.71 5.29
C GLU A 193 13.88 -27.78 5.73
N ARG A 194 15.02 -27.38 6.30
CA ARG A 194 16.04 -28.26 6.89
C ARG A 194 15.86 -28.37 8.40
#